data_AF-A0A850GGL7-F1
#
_entry.id   AF-A0A850GGL7-F1
#
_cell.length_a   1.000
_cell.length_b   1.000
_cell.length_c   1.000
_cell.angle_alpha   90.00
_cell.angle_beta   90.00
_cell.angle_gamma   90.00
#
_symmetry.space_group_name_H-M   'P 1'
#
loop_
_entity.id
_entity.type
_entity.pdbx_description
1 polymer ?
#
loop_
_entity_poly.entity_id
_entity_poly.type
_entity_poly.pdbx_seq_one_letter_code
_entity_poly.pdbx_strand_id
1 'polypeptide(L)'
;MAEVNSLISPATLQKSMQTRLWAGGRRGTNVVWQDRGSSVAVYPSSLRLRVEAGFVVAAVDLETDQTGREAVEMVFFLGRSDRGDGLVATTTMDGDDPSGLRTRWGEALRAALWDGVLDLVDAQLTSLRKQANKGGSYLAGFHGSEKGLHLTIVEAKS
;
A
#
# COMPACT_ATOMS: atom_id res chain seq x y z
N MET A 1 -24.36 -10.68 13.80
CA MET A 1 -22.96 -10.82 13.37
C MET A 1 -22.16 -9.84 14.21
N ALA A 2 -20.96 -10.21 14.66
CA ALA A 2 -20.12 -9.30 15.42
C ALA A 2 -19.19 -8.56 14.47
N GLU A 3 -19.04 -7.25 14.66
CA GLU A 3 -18.11 -6.42 13.89
C GLU A 3 -16.87 -6.16 14.74
N VAL A 4 -15.70 -6.47 14.17
CA VAL A 4 -14.40 -6.22 14.76
C VAL A 4 -13.72 -5.14 13.93
N ASN A 5 -13.42 -4.01 14.56
CA ASN A 5 -12.67 -2.93 13.96
C ASN A 5 -11.20 -3.04 14.35
N SER A 6 -10.32 -3.14 13.35
CA SER A 6 -8.87 -3.16 13.54
C SER A 6 -8.23 -1.91 12.93
N LEU A 7 -7.16 -1.44 13.55
CA LEU A 7 -6.41 -0.26 13.10
C LEU A 7 -4.96 -0.65 12.86
N ILE A 8 -4.48 -0.42 11.65
CA ILE A 8 -3.08 -0.55 11.28
C ILE A 8 -2.47 0.86 11.23
N SER A 9 -1.45 1.11 12.04
CA SER A 9 -0.80 2.43 12.09
C SER A 9 -0.14 2.81 10.74
N PRO A 10 0.02 4.12 10.44
CA PRO A 10 0.74 4.57 9.26
C PRO A 10 2.16 4.03 9.19
N ALA A 11 2.85 3.94 10.33
CA ALA A 11 4.22 3.41 10.39
C ALA A 11 4.27 1.92 10.00
N THR A 12 3.29 1.12 10.45
CA THR A 12 3.16 -0.29 10.06
C THR A 12 2.86 -0.42 8.57
N LEU A 13 1.96 0.41 8.05
CA LEU A 13 1.62 0.46 6.62
C LEU A 13 2.84 0.82 5.77
N GLN A 14 3.55 1.89 6.12
CA GLN A 14 4.75 2.33 5.43
C GLN A 14 5.82 1.23 5.43
N LYS A 15 6.04 0.54 6.56
CA LYS A 15 7.01 -0.56 6.65
C LYS A 15 6.64 -1.74 5.73
N SER A 16 5.36 -2.04 5.59
CA SER A 16 4.90 -3.11 4.68
C SER A 16 5.12 -2.73 3.21
N MET A 17 4.69 -1.53 2.81
CA MET A 17 4.97 -0.99 1.47
C MET A 17 6.47 -0.96 1.16
N GLN A 18 7.28 -0.46 2.10
CA GLN A 18 8.73 -0.44 1.98
C GLN A 18 9.32 -1.84 1.79
N THR A 19 8.74 -2.84 2.47
CA THR A 19 9.15 -4.24 2.34
C THR A 19 8.97 -4.76 0.92
N ARG A 20 7.84 -4.40 0.29
CA ARG A 20 7.56 -4.77 -1.10
C ARG A 20 8.44 -4.04 -2.11
N LEU A 21 8.83 -2.80 -1.82
CA LEU A 21 9.75 -2.07 -2.69
C LEU A 21 11.13 -2.73 -2.84
N TRP A 22 11.59 -3.46 -1.81
CA TRP A 22 12.84 -4.23 -1.91
C TRP A 22 12.72 -5.44 -2.85
N ALA A 23 11.52 -5.92 -3.19
CA ALA A 23 11.28 -7.03 -4.12
C ALA A 23 12.15 -8.29 -3.84
N GLY A 24 12.35 -8.64 -2.57
CA GLY A 24 13.21 -9.76 -2.15
C GLY A 24 14.71 -9.44 -2.03
N GLY A 25 15.11 -8.22 -2.37
CA GLY A 25 16.45 -7.68 -2.12
C GLY A 25 16.76 -7.45 -0.64
N ARG A 26 18.01 -7.05 -0.35
CA ARG A 26 18.45 -6.81 1.03
C ARG A 26 17.77 -5.58 1.61
N ARG A 27 17.02 -5.77 2.71
CA ARG A 27 16.40 -4.67 3.44
C ARG A 27 17.44 -3.62 3.85
N GLY A 28 17.05 -2.35 3.80
CA GLY A 28 17.92 -1.22 4.14
C GLY A 28 18.91 -0.81 3.05
N THR A 29 18.78 -1.35 1.83
CA THR A 29 19.57 -0.93 0.66
C THR A 29 18.68 -0.36 -0.44
N ASN A 30 19.28 0.41 -1.36
CA ASN A 30 18.62 0.76 -2.61
C ASN A 30 18.62 -0.47 -3.51
N VAL A 31 17.59 -0.63 -4.33
CA VAL A 31 17.45 -1.80 -5.21
C VAL A 31 17.27 -1.35 -6.65
N VAL A 32 17.74 -2.15 -7.60
CA VAL A 32 17.54 -1.88 -9.02
C VAL A 32 16.43 -2.77 -9.52
N TRP A 33 15.37 -2.17 -10.03
CA TRP A 33 14.34 -2.89 -10.78
C TRP A 33 14.71 -2.92 -12.26
N GLN A 34 14.36 -4.01 -12.93
CA GLN A 34 14.62 -4.20 -14.36
C GLN A 34 13.33 -4.61 -15.06
N ASP A 35 13.07 -3.99 -16.20
CA ASP A 35 12.00 -4.39 -17.12
C ASP A 35 12.48 -4.17 -18.57
N ARG A 36 12.43 -5.22 -19.39
CA ARG A 36 12.72 -5.17 -20.85
C ARG A 36 13.97 -4.36 -21.23
N GLY A 37 15.07 -4.54 -20.49
CA GLY A 37 16.35 -3.86 -20.75
C GLY A 37 16.46 -2.44 -20.20
N SER A 38 15.41 -1.90 -19.59
CA SER A 38 15.48 -0.67 -18.78
C SER A 38 15.76 -1.03 -17.32
N SER A 39 16.47 -0.15 -16.61
CA SER A 39 16.71 -0.27 -15.18
C SER A 39 16.34 1.02 -14.46
N VAL A 40 15.89 0.91 -13.22
CA VAL A 40 15.66 2.06 -12.32
C VAL A 40 16.17 1.73 -10.93
N ALA A 41 16.89 2.66 -10.32
CA ALA A 41 17.20 2.59 -8.91
C ALA A 41 15.98 3.06 -8.11
N VAL A 42 15.49 2.19 -7.23
CA VAL A 42 14.44 2.49 -6.25
C VAL A 42 15.12 2.76 -4.92
N TYR A 43 14.67 3.79 -4.22
CA TYR A 43 15.15 4.16 -2.89
C TYR A 43 14.07 3.90 -1.83
N PRO A 44 13.86 2.65 -1.37
CA PRO A 44 12.81 2.35 -0.38
C PRO A 44 12.93 3.14 0.93
N SER A 45 14.14 3.54 1.34
CA SER A 45 14.36 4.39 2.52
C SER A 45 13.78 5.80 2.37
N SER A 46 13.54 6.26 1.14
CA SER A 46 12.92 7.56 0.86
C SER A 46 11.40 7.55 0.89
N LEU A 47 10.76 6.38 1.06
CA LEU A 47 9.32 6.24 1.08
C LEU A 47 8.70 7.14 2.17
N ARG A 48 7.88 8.09 1.73
CA ARG A 48 7.05 8.94 2.58
C ARG A 48 5.59 8.52 2.39
N LEU A 49 4.88 8.34 3.50
CA LEU A 49 3.49 7.94 3.51
C LEU A 49 2.64 8.98 4.24
N ARG A 50 1.53 9.38 3.62
CA ARG A 50 0.47 10.16 4.26
C ARG A 50 -0.84 9.41 4.12
N VAL A 51 -1.54 9.20 5.23
CA VAL A 51 -2.86 8.59 5.25
C VAL A 51 -3.86 9.65 5.66
N GLU A 52 -4.88 9.86 4.85
CA GLU A 52 -5.92 10.87 5.04
C GLU A 52 -7.29 10.20 4.94
N ALA A 53 -8.37 10.98 5.12
CA ALA A 53 -9.75 10.51 5.03
C ALA A 53 -10.07 9.83 3.67
N GLY A 54 -9.89 8.52 3.65
CA GLY A 54 -10.06 7.61 2.52
C GLY A 54 -8.91 7.55 1.52
N PHE A 55 -7.76 8.16 1.80
CA PHE A 55 -6.62 8.14 0.88
C PHE A 55 -5.33 7.68 1.55
N VAL A 56 -4.47 7.05 0.75
CA VAL A 56 -3.07 6.83 1.06
C VAL A 56 -2.25 7.44 -0.06
N VAL A 57 -1.39 8.39 0.28
CA VAL A 57 -0.43 9.02 -0.63
C VAL A 57 0.95 8.50 -0.29
N ALA A 58 1.59 7.85 -1.26
CA ALA A 58 2.92 7.26 -1.12
C ALA A 58 3.86 7.90 -2.13
N ALA A 59 4.96 8.49 -1.66
CA ALA A 59 6.00 9.06 -2.50
C ALA A 59 7.32 8.34 -2.26
N VAL A 60 7.98 7.88 -3.33
CA VAL A 60 9.30 7.24 -3.27
C VAL A 60 10.19 7.78 -4.36
N ASP A 61 11.48 7.94 -4.04
CA ASP A 61 12.44 8.40 -5.02
C ASP A 61 12.85 7.25 -5.95
N LEU A 62 12.86 7.55 -7.26
CA LEU A 62 13.37 6.73 -8.34
C LEU A 62 14.51 7.47 -9.05
N GLU A 63 15.45 6.74 -9.63
CA GLU A 63 16.55 7.32 -10.40
C GLU A 63 16.94 6.46 -11.59
N THR A 64 17.16 7.12 -12.73
CA THR A 64 17.86 6.57 -13.88
C THR A 64 19.04 7.46 -14.23
N ASP A 65 19.96 6.95 -15.03
CA ASP A 65 21.08 7.70 -15.60
C ASP A 65 20.63 8.91 -16.44
N GLN A 66 19.43 8.83 -17.04
CA GLN A 66 18.87 9.84 -17.92
C GLN A 66 18.06 10.91 -17.19
N THR A 67 17.43 10.57 -16.06
CA THR A 67 16.45 11.44 -15.39
C THR A 67 16.98 12.06 -14.11
N GLY A 68 18.04 11.51 -13.52
CA GLY A 68 18.42 11.81 -12.14
C GLY A 68 17.38 11.31 -11.15
N ARG A 69 17.56 11.69 -9.88
CA ARG A 69 16.72 11.25 -8.77
C ARG A 69 15.49 12.14 -8.59
N GLU A 70 14.31 11.54 -8.67
CA GLU A 70 13.02 12.23 -8.58
C GLU A 70 12.04 11.44 -7.71
N ALA A 71 11.18 12.15 -6.96
CA ALA A 71 10.11 11.53 -6.20
C ALA A 71 8.90 11.22 -7.10
N VAL A 72 8.48 9.95 -7.14
CA VAL A 72 7.25 9.53 -7.80
C VAL A 72 6.17 9.32 -6.75
N GLU A 73 5.07 10.06 -6.89
CA GLU A 73 3.91 10.00 -6.00
C GLU A 73 2.79 9.11 -6.56
N MET A 74 2.20 8.31 -5.68
CA MET A 74 1.08 7.40 -5.95
C MET A 74 -0.05 7.69 -4.96
N VAL A 75 -1.27 7.90 -5.48
CA VAL A 75 -2.46 8.16 -4.67
C VAL A 75 -3.38 6.95 -4.75
N PHE A 76 -3.66 6.34 -3.61
CA PHE A 76 -4.63 5.27 -3.46
C PHE A 76 -5.85 5.80 -2.75
N PHE A 77 -7.02 5.73 -3.37
CA PHE A 77 -8.29 5.82 -2.66
C PHE A 77 -8.61 4.45 -2.08
N LEU A 78 -8.88 4.37 -0.79
CA LEU A 78 -9.17 3.14 -0.06
C LEU A 78 -10.61 3.06 0.45
N GLY A 79 -11.50 3.97 0.01
CA GLY A 79 -12.85 4.09 0.56
C GLY A 79 -12.92 5.03 1.78
N ARG A 80 -14.13 5.48 2.14
CA ARG A 80 -14.37 6.34 3.32
C ARG A 80 -15.36 5.68 4.28
N SER A 81 -15.21 5.99 5.57
CA SER A 81 -16.08 5.47 6.64
C SER A 81 -17.54 5.89 6.51
N ASP A 82 -17.83 7.02 5.87
CA ASP A 82 -19.18 7.60 5.71
C ASP A 82 -19.91 7.13 4.45
N ARG A 83 -19.24 6.45 3.52
CA ARG A 83 -19.81 6.04 2.23
C ARG A 83 -19.95 4.54 2.01
N GLY A 84 -19.48 3.71 2.94
CA GLY A 84 -19.56 2.25 2.80
C GLY A 84 -18.66 1.71 1.67
N ASP A 85 -17.70 2.52 1.20
CA ASP A 85 -16.83 2.24 0.05
C ASP A 85 -15.70 1.25 0.37
N GLY A 86 -15.93 0.31 1.30
CA GLY A 86 -14.89 -0.54 1.88
C GLY A 86 -14.21 -1.52 0.91
N LEU A 87 -14.68 -1.60 -0.34
CA LEU A 87 -14.18 -2.49 -1.39
C LEU A 87 -13.79 -1.78 -2.69
N VAL A 88 -13.90 -0.45 -2.76
CA VAL A 88 -13.52 0.30 -3.95
C VAL A 88 -12.17 0.96 -3.69
N ALA A 89 -11.10 0.26 -4.07
CA ALA A 89 -9.79 0.85 -4.15
C ALA A 89 -9.50 1.32 -5.58
N THR A 90 -9.17 2.59 -5.76
CA THR A 90 -8.67 3.11 -7.04
C THR A 90 -7.30 3.75 -6.84
N THR A 91 -6.46 3.70 -7.86
CA THR A 91 -5.18 4.41 -7.85
C THR A 91 -5.19 5.45 -8.95
N THR A 92 -4.75 6.66 -8.61
CA THR A 92 -4.38 7.67 -9.61
C THR A 92 -2.90 8.01 -9.48
N MET A 93 -2.34 8.39 -10.62
CA MET A 93 -0.99 8.90 -10.77
C MET A 93 -1.12 10.39 -11.08
N ASP A 94 -0.87 11.26 -10.10
CA ASP A 94 -1.21 12.70 -10.20
C ASP A 94 0.03 13.57 -10.46
N GLY A 95 0.02 14.36 -11.53
CA GLY A 95 1.03 15.39 -11.83
C GLY A 95 1.82 15.17 -13.12
N ASP A 96 2.57 16.20 -13.53
CA ASP A 96 3.43 16.15 -14.72
C ASP A 96 4.51 15.06 -14.60
N ASP A 97 4.88 14.47 -15.74
CA ASP A 97 5.91 13.42 -15.83
C ASP A 97 6.95 13.78 -16.91
N PRO A 98 7.67 14.91 -16.76
CA PRO A 98 8.64 15.35 -17.76
C PRO A 98 9.83 14.39 -17.91
N SER A 99 10.12 13.59 -16.88
CA SER A 99 11.18 12.58 -16.88
C SER A 99 10.74 11.23 -17.49
N GLY A 100 9.43 10.99 -17.61
CA GLY A 100 8.89 9.71 -18.05
C GLY A 100 9.01 8.58 -17.03
N LEU A 101 9.55 8.85 -15.83
CA LEU A 101 9.75 7.85 -14.77
C LEU A 101 8.42 7.22 -14.36
N ARG A 102 7.39 8.05 -14.22
CA ARG A 102 6.06 7.60 -13.81
C ARG A 102 5.41 6.77 -14.90
N THR A 103 5.50 7.22 -16.15
CA THR A 103 4.97 6.51 -17.31
C THR A 103 5.63 5.12 -17.45
N ARG A 104 6.94 5.03 -17.21
CA ARG A 104 7.69 3.76 -17.39
C ARG A 104 7.55 2.80 -16.21
N TRP A 105 7.61 3.31 -14.97
CA TRP A 105 7.74 2.49 -13.76
C TRP A 105 6.55 2.57 -12.82
N GLY A 106 5.59 3.45 -13.10
CA GLY A 106 4.46 3.73 -12.23
C GLY A 106 3.59 2.51 -11.96
N GLU A 107 3.41 1.65 -12.94
CA GLU A 107 2.64 0.41 -12.77
C GLU A 107 3.32 -0.60 -11.83
N ALA A 108 4.64 -0.79 -11.98
CA ALA A 108 5.42 -1.65 -11.10
C ALA A 108 5.43 -1.08 -9.67
N LEU A 109 5.57 0.24 -9.55
CA LEU A 109 5.54 0.92 -8.25
C LEU A 109 4.16 0.81 -7.60
N ARG A 110 3.08 1.04 -8.34
CA ARG A 110 1.70 0.87 -7.89
C ARG A 110 1.46 -0.55 -7.39
N ALA A 111 1.86 -1.56 -8.15
CA ALA A 111 1.71 -2.97 -7.76
C ALA A 111 2.46 -3.27 -6.46
N ALA A 112 3.73 -2.88 -6.35
CA ALA A 112 4.52 -3.13 -5.15
C ALA A 112 3.94 -2.45 -3.90
N LEU A 113 3.50 -1.18 -4.01
CA LEU A 113 2.88 -0.46 -2.90
C LEU A 113 1.52 -1.07 -2.52
N TRP A 114 0.71 -1.45 -3.51
CA TRP A 114 -0.58 -2.10 -3.29
C TRP A 114 -0.45 -3.46 -2.59
N ASP A 115 0.51 -4.28 -3.02
CA ASP A 115 0.84 -5.54 -2.35
C ASP A 115 1.19 -5.32 -0.87
N GLY A 116 1.83 -4.19 -0.53
CA GLY A 116 2.12 -3.84 0.86
C GLY A 116 0.87 -3.56 1.69
N VAL A 117 -0.19 -3.02 1.09
CA VAL A 117 -1.52 -2.88 1.72
C VAL A 117 -2.13 -4.26 1.94
N LEU A 118 -2.16 -5.09 0.90
CA LEU A 118 -2.77 -6.41 0.92
C LEU A 118 -2.10 -7.34 1.94
N ASP A 119 -0.77 -7.29 2.07
CA ASP A 119 -0.02 -8.07 3.06
C ASP A 119 -0.54 -7.86 4.49
N LEU A 120 -0.91 -6.62 4.83
CA LEU A 120 -1.38 -6.28 6.17
C LEU A 120 -2.82 -6.69 6.38
N VAL A 121 -3.66 -6.54 5.35
CA VAL A 121 -5.04 -7.03 5.37
C VAL A 121 -5.04 -8.56 5.59
N ASP A 122 -4.22 -9.29 4.82
CA ASP A 122 -4.09 -10.74 4.91
C ASP A 122 -3.52 -11.19 6.26
N ALA A 123 -2.50 -10.49 6.77
CA ALA A 123 -1.94 -10.77 8.09
C ALA A 123 -2.99 -10.58 9.20
N GLN A 124 -3.81 -9.53 9.13
CA GLN A 124 -4.87 -9.29 10.11
C GLN A 124 -5.96 -10.36 10.04
N LEU A 125 -6.44 -10.69 8.83
CA LEU A 125 -7.44 -11.75 8.64
C LEU A 125 -6.92 -13.11 9.14
N THR A 126 -5.65 -13.41 8.89
CA THR A 126 -5.01 -14.64 9.37
C THR A 126 -4.92 -14.66 10.90
N SER A 127 -4.56 -13.54 11.52
CA SER A 127 -4.51 -13.42 12.98
C SER A 127 -5.88 -13.66 13.61
N LEU A 128 -6.94 -13.07 13.06
CA LEU A 128 -8.31 -13.23 13.56
C LEU A 128 -8.84 -14.64 13.36
N ARG A 129 -8.58 -15.27 12.21
CA ARG A 129 -8.95 -16.69 11.98
C ARG A 129 -8.31 -17.65 12.98
N LYS A 130 -7.12 -17.32 13.51
CA LYS A 130 -6.47 -18.10 14.57
C LYS A 130 -7.10 -17.87 15.95
N GLN A 131 -7.74 -16.72 16.16
CA GLN A 131 -8.40 -16.35 17.41
C GLN A 131 -9.88 -16.78 17.44
N ALA A 132 -10.55 -16.82 16.29
CA ALA A 132 -11.96 -17.16 16.19
C ALA A 132 -12.20 -18.67 16.40
N ASN A 133 -13.06 -19.01 17.36
CA ASN A 133 -13.52 -20.38 17.59
C ASN A 133 -14.63 -20.73 16.59
N LYS A 134 -14.31 -21.53 15.56
CA LYS A 134 -15.23 -22.20 14.61
C LYS A 134 -16.16 -21.34 13.72
N GLY A 135 -16.29 -20.03 13.96
CA GLY A 135 -16.99 -19.10 13.07
C GLY A 135 -16.12 -18.61 11.91
N GLY A 136 -16.72 -18.35 10.74
CA GLY A 136 -16.01 -17.74 9.61
C GLY A 136 -15.89 -16.23 9.77
N SER A 137 -14.69 -15.67 9.55
CA SER A 137 -14.45 -14.22 9.53
C SER A 137 -14.12 -13.76 8.11
N TYR A 138 -14.69 -12.62 7.70
CA TYR A 138 -14.42 -12.02 6.41
C TYR A 138 -14.27 -10.50 6.52
N LEU A 139 -13.49 -9.92 5.60
CA LEU A 139 -13.32 -8.49 5.47
C LEU A 139 -14.58 -7.88 4.87
N ALA A 140 -15.25 -7.00 5.61
CA ALA A 140 -16.38 -6.22 5.11
C ALA A 140 -15.91 -4.94 4.41
N GLY A 141 -14.74 -4.43 4.82
CA GLY A 141 -14.09 -3.34 4.10
C GLY A 141 -12.89 -2.76 4.82
N PHE A 142 -12.26 -1.79 4.20
CA PHE A 142 -11.22 -0.98 4.82
C PHE A 142 -11.28 0.47 4.35
N HIS A 143 -10.65 1.39 5.08
CA HIS A 143 -10.52 2.79 4.69
C HIS A 143 -9.30 3.45 5.34
N GLY A 144 -8.78 4.51 4.69
CA GLY A 144 -7.73 5.35 5.25
C GLY A 144 -8.28 6.41 6.22
N SER A 145 -7.53 6.71 7.27
CA SER A 145 -7.68 7.90 8.12
C SER A 145 -6.31 8.38 8.59
N GLU A 146 -6.22 9.58 9.17
CA GLU A 146 -4.97 10.07 9.78
C GLU A 146 -4.37 9.10 10.83
N LYS A 147 -5.21 8.27 11.45
CA LYS A 147 -4.78 7.25 12.42
C LYS A 147 -4.23 5.98 11.76
N GLY A 148 -4.42 5.83 10.45
CA GLY A 148 -3.94 4.71 9.65
C GLY A 148 -5.04 4.01 8.85
N LEU A 149 -4.81 2.73 8.54
CA LEU A 149 -5.73 1.90 7.79
C LEU A 149 -6.69 1.19 8.75
N HIS A 150 -7.97 1.55 8.66
CA HIS A 150 -9.04 0.89 9.39
C HIS A 150 -9.55 -0.30 8.60
N LEU A 151 -9.72 -1.44 9.28
CA LEU A 151 -10.30 -2.65 8.73
C LEU A 151 -11.60 -2.96 9.48
N THR A 152 -12.67 -3.17 8.74
CA THR A 152 -13.96 -3.64 9.26
C THR A 152 -14.11 -5.11 8.92
N ILE A 153 -14.18 -5.94 9.96
CA ILE A 153 -14.17 -7.39 9.83
C ILE A 153 -15.43 -7.92 10.48
N VAL A 154 -16.11 -8.84 9.81
CA VAL A 154 -17.37 -9.39 10.28
C VAL A 154 -17.21 -10.87 10.59
N GLU A 155 -17.66 -11.25 11.77
CA GLU A 155 -17.68 -12.63 12.24
C GLU A 155 -19.08 -13.23 12.06
N ALA A 156 -19.14 -14.34 11.33
CA ALA A 156 -20.33 -15.17 11.24
C ALA A 156 -20.58 -15.86 12.58
N LYS A 157 -21.80 -15.75 13.10
CA LYS A 157 -22.24 -16.58 14.23
C LYS A 157 -22.51 -17.99 13.70
N SER A 158 -22.01 -19.00 14.41
CA SER A 158 -22.36 -20.42 14.18
C SER A 158 -23.82 -20.69 14.51
#